data_AF-A0A101G3L0-F1
#
_entry.id   AF-A0A101G3L0-F1
#
_cell.length_a   1.000
_cell.length_b   1.000
_cell.length_c   1.000
_cell.angle_alpha   90.00
_cell.angle_beta   90.00
_cell.angle_gamma   90.00
#
_symmetry.space_group_name_H-M   'P 1'
#
loop_
_entity.id
_entity.type
_entity.pdbx_description
1 polymer ?
#
loop_
_entity_poly.entity_id
_entity_poly.type
_entity_poly.pdbx_seq_one_letter_code
_entity_poly.pdbx_strand_id
1 'polypeptide(L)'
;PFSEIKFIPTGGIDQNNLLSYLAHPQVQACGGSWMVKPELISSGDFTRITELTREAVSTMLGFQLAHLGINEESPDRALNSANLLSQIFYFATKEGSSSVFAGSGFELMKKKYLGEHGHIAIATNSMVRAMAYLKRKGISTLPETAKETDGKLKAIYLDLNLSGFAVHLIQK
;
A
#
# COMPACT_ATOMS: atom_id res chain seq x y z
N PRO A 1 -21.43 17.20 -14.85
CA PRO A 1 -20.95 17.98 -16.03
C PRO A 1 -19.42 17.78 -16.21
N PHE A 2 -18.96 17.47 -17.43
CA PHE A 2 -17.55 17.23 -17.83
C PHE A 2 -16.87 15.91 -17.40
N SER A 3 -17.58 14.77 -17.39
CA SER A 3 -17.01 13.46 -16.99
C SER A 3 -15.75 13.03 -17.76
N GLU A 4 -15.54 13.53 -18.97
CA GLU A 4 -14.40 13.18 -19.84
C GLU A 4 -13.17 14.08 -19.65
N ILE A 5 -13.32 15.24 -19.01
CA ILE A 5 -12.20 16.18 -18.83
C ILE A 5 -11.35 15.74 -17.63
N LYS A 6 -10.03 15.76 -17.82
CA LYS A 6 -9.04 15.53 -16.76
C LYS A 6 -8.30 16.82 -16.42
N PHE A 7 -8.00 17.01 -15.13
CA PHE A 7 -7.37 18.21 -14.58
C PHE A 7 -6.01 17.89 -13.95
N ILE A 8 -5.14 18.91 -13.98
CA ILE A 8 -3.90 18.96 -13.22
C ILE A 8 -3.88 20.30 -12.48
N PRO A 9 -4.44 20.39 -11.26
CA PRO A 9 -4.35 21.60 -10.46
C PRO A 9 -2.89 21.85 -10.04
N THR A 10 -2.43 23.08 -10.21
CA THR A 10 -1.03 23.49 -9.94
C THR A 10 -0.90 24.60 -8.89
N GLY A 11 -2.01 25.24 -8.52
CA GLY A 11 -2.06 26.33 -7.55
C GLY A 11 -2.89 25.95 -6.32
N GLY A 12 -2.42 26.35 -5.13
CA GLY A 12 -3.14 26.17 -3.86
C GLY A 12 -3.09 24.75 -3.30
N ILE A 13 -2.37 23.83 -3.94
CA ILE A 13 -2.15 22.48 -3.41
C ILE A 13 -1.02 22.54 -2.38
N ASP A 14 -1.24 21.92 -1.23
CA ASP A 14 -0.28 21.75 -0.14
C ASP A 14 -0.29 20.31 0.42
N GLN A 15 0.47 20.06 1.48
CA GLN A 15 0.57 18.74 2.11
C GLN A 15 -0.76 18.26 2.70
N ASN A 16 -1.65 19.18 3.10
CA ASN A 16 -2.89 18.89 3.79
C ASN A 16 -4.03 18.55 2.81
N ASN A 17 -4.02 19.14 1.62
CA ASN A 17 -5.09 18.95 0.64
C ASN A 17 -4.72 18.04 -0.54
N LEU A 18 -3.45 17.65 -0.71
CA LEU A 18 -2.97 16.82 -1.81
C LEU A 18 -3.83 15.56 -2.03
N LEU A 19 -4.11 14.82 -0.97
CA LEU A 19 -4.86 13.57 -1.06
C LEU A 19 -6.32 13.80 -1.44
N SER A 20 -6.94 14.88 -0.95
CA SER A 20 -8.31 15.24 -1.30
C SER A 20 -8.46 15.53 -2.79
N TYR A 21 -7.50 16.23 -3.39
CA TYR A 21 -7.48 16.45 -4.83
C TYR A 21 -7.26 15.16 -5.61
N LEU A 22 -6.28 14.34 -5.21
CA LEU A 22 -5.96 13.09 -5.90
C LEU A 22 -7.05 12.01 -5.78
N ALA A 23 -7.92 12.11 -4.78
CA ALA A 23 -9.09 11.23 -4.65
C ALA A 23 -10.15 11.52 -5.72
N HIS A 24 -10.14 12.70 -6.33
CA HIS A 24 -11.12 13.06 -7.35
C HIS A 24 -10.79 12.37 -8.69
N PRO A 25 -11.74 11.61 -9.30
CA PRO A 25 -11.45 10.79 -10.48
C PRO A 25 -11.06 11.57 -11.74
N GLN A 26 -11.37 12.87 -11.78
CA GLN A 26 -10.95 13.76 -12.87
C GLN A 26 -9.55 14.35 -12.65
N VAL A 27 -8.94 14.23 -11.47
CA VAL A 27 -7.61 14.79 -11.19
C VAL A 27 -6.54 13.74 -11.49
N GLN A 28 -5.74 13.98 -12.53
CA GLN A 28 -4.72 13.02 -12.98
C GLN A 28 -3.41 13.19 -12.20
N ALA A 29 -3.04 14.42 -11.86
CA ALA A 29 -1.83 14.76 -11.11
C ALA A 29 -2.04 16.11 -10.41
N CYS A 30 -1.17 16.44 -9.45
CA CYS A 30 -1.16 17.75 -8.80
C CYS A 30 0.24 18.38 -8.94
N GLY A 31 0.28 19.67 -9.28
CA GLY A 31 1.44 20.53 -9.02
C GLY A 31 1.32 21.14 -7.64
N GLY A 32 2.37 21.03 -6.83
CA GLY A 32 2.37 21.53 -5.46
C GLY A 32 2.99 22.92 -5.33
N SER A 33 2.32 23.83 -4.62
CA SER A 33 2.81 25.20 -4.42
C SER A 33 3.82 25.33 -3.26
N TRP A 34 4.15 24.24 -2.56
CA TRP A 34 4.99 24.27 -1.35
C TRP A 34 6.40 23.72 -1.54
N MET A 35 6.61 22.82 -2.51
CA MET A 35 7.86 22.03 -2.62
C MET A 35 9.01 22.81 -3.26
N VAL A 36 8.72 23.74 -4.17
CA VAL A 36 9.71 24.43 -5.01
C VAL A 36 9.47 25.94 -4.95
N LYS A 37 9.56 26.52 -3.74
CA LYS A 37 9.32 27.95 -3.53
C LYS A 37 10.47 28.81 -4.09
N PRO A 38 10.19 30.03 -4.59
CA PRO A 38 11.23 30.93 -5.12
C PRO A 38 12.38 31.17 -4.14
N GLU A 39 12.08 31.24 -2.84
CA GLU A 39 13.08 31.48 -1.79
C GLU A 39 14.02 30.29 -1.60
N LEU A 40 13.53 29.06 -1.79
CA LEU A 40 14.36 27.85 -1.74
C LEU A 40 15.29 27.76 -2.95
N ILE A 41 14.80 28.16 -4.13
CA ILE A 41 15.64 28.22 -5.34
C ILE A 41 16.71 29.31 -5.19
N SER A 42 16.32 30.52 -4.79
CA SER A 42 17.25 31.67 -4.72
C SER A 42 18.32 31.51 -3.65
N SER A 43 18.01 30.79 -2.57
CA SER A 43 18.98 30.43 -1.52
C SER A 43 19.81 29.17 -1.85
N GLY A 44 19.48 28.44 -2.92
CA GLY A 44 20.14 27.20 -3.29
C GLY A 44 19.82 26.01 -2.37
N ASP A 45 18.74 26.06 -1.60
CA ASP A 45 18.33 25.02 -0.65
C ASP A 45 17.64 23.83 -1.35
N PHE A 46 18.40 23.14 -2.20
CA PHE A 46 17.94 21.95 -2.91
C PHE A 46 17.75 20.74 -1.99
N THR A 47 18.41 20.75 -0.83
CA THR A 47 18.19 19.76 0.23
C THR A 47 16.75 19.83 0.71
N ARG A 48 16.26 21.03 1.07
CA ARG A 48 14.89 21.21 1.52
C ARG A 48 13.87 20.89 0.43
N ILE A 49 14.13 21.27 -0.82
CA ILE A 49 13.29 20.88 -1.96
C ILE A 49 13.20 19.34 -2.08
N THR A 50 14.33 18.64 -1.93
CA THR A 50 14.37 17.17 -1.96
C THR A 50 13.58 16.53 -0.83
N GLU A 51 13.63 17.10 0.38
CA GLU A 51 12.83 16.63 1.51
C GLU A 51 11.33 16.82 1.25
N LEU A 52 10.91 18.02 0.87
CA LEU A 52 9.51 18.35 0.62
C LEU A 52 8.91 17.51 -0.52
N THR A 53 9.69 17.24 -1.57
CA THR A 53 9.27 16.36 -2.67
C THR A 53 9.15 14.91 -2.23
N ARG A 54 10.07 14.43 -1.39
CA ARG A 54 9.99 13.08 -0.79
C ARG A 54 8.76 12.94 0.11
N GLU A 55 8.50 13.94 0.95
CA GLU A 55 7.29 14.00 1.80
C GLU A 55 6.03 13.93 0.94
N ALA A 56 5.94 14.70 -0.14
CA ALA A 56 4.78 14.68 -1.04
C ALA A 56 4.56 13.29 -1.68
N VAL A 57 5.63 12.63 -2.14
CA VAL A 57 5.55 11.27 -2.68
C VAL A 57 5.14 10.26 -1.60
N SER A 58 5.71 10.37 -0.41
CA SER A 58 5.38 9.51 0.74
C SER A 58 3.90 9.63 1.10
N THR A 59 3.39 10.86 1.22
CA THR A 59 1.97 11.14 1.49
C THR A 59 1.08 10.58 0.38
N MET A 60 1.43 10.84 -0.89
CA MET A 60 0.67 10.35 -2.06
C MET A 60 0.55 8.83 -2.08
N LEU A 61 1.65 8.11 -1.85
CA LEU A 61 1.68 6.64 -1.84
C LEU A 61 0.97 6.10 -0.59
N GLY A 62 1.24 6.69 0.57
CA GLY A 62 0.63 6.31 1.85
C GLY A 62 0.91 4.87 2.23
N PHE A 63 2.11 4.36 1.95
CA PHE A 63 2.49 2.99 2.30
C PHE A 63 2.36 2.76 3.82
N GLN A 64 1.69 1.68 4.20
CA GLN A 64 1.47 1.31 5.59
C GLN A 64 1.42 -0.22 5.72
N LEU A 65 1.98 -0.77 6.80
CA LEU A 65 1.76 -2.18 7.12
C LEU A 65 0.27 -2.42 7.35
N ALA A 66 -0.32 -3.32 6.56
CA ALA A 66 -1.69 -3.76 6.74
C ALA A 66 -1.74 -4.97 7.66
N HIS A 67 -1.06 -6.04 7.27
CA HIS A 67 -1.05 -7.30 8.01
C HIS A 67 0.18 -8.15 7.68
N LEU A 68 0.46 -9.10 8.56
CA LEU A 68 1.42 -10.17 8.39
C LEU A 68 0.66 -11.48 8.13
N GLY A 69 0.85 -12.03 6.95
CA GLY A 69 0.44 -13.38 6.60
C GLY A 69 1.46 -14.40 7.06
N ILE A 70 1.00 -15.43 7.76
CA ILE A 70 1.83 -16.53 8.26
C ILE A 70 1.35 -17.82 7.60
N ASN A 71 2.24 -18.49 6.89
CA ASN A 71 1.96 -19.77 6.25
C ASN A 71 1.93 -20.91 7.27
N GLU A 72 0.75 -21.48 7.51
CA GLU A 72 0.60 -22.66 8.37
C GLU A 72 0.50 -23.96 7.54
N GLU A 73 0.73 -25.09 8.21
CA GLU A 73 0.79 -26.40 7.58
C GLU A 73 -0.60 -27.00 7.31
N SER A 74 -1.61 -26.59 8.09
CA SER A 74 -2.97 -27.09 7.97
C SER A 74 -4.01 -26.08 8.46
N PRO A 75 -5.30 -26.25 8.11
CA PRO A 75 -6.38 -25.44 8.63
C PRO A 75 -6.45 -25.44 10.17
N ASP A 76 -6.26 -26.60 10.80
CA ASP A 76 -6.30 -26.73 12.26
C ASP A 76 -5.14 -25.97 12.92
N ARG A 77 -3.94 -26.02 12.33
CA ARG A 77 -2.79 -25.24 12.78
C ARG A 77 -3.06 -23.74 12.71
N ALA A 78 -3.62 -23.26 11.60
CA ALA A 78 -4.00 -21.86 11.44
C ALA A 78 -5.01 -21.39 12.51
N LEU A 79 -6.06 -22.20 12.76
CA LEU A 79 -7.04 -21.90 13.79
C LEU A 79 -6.42 -21.90 15.20
N ASN A 80 -5.57 -22.88 15.50
CA ASN A 80 -4.88 -22.97 16.79
C ASN A 80 -3.96 -21.77 17.04
N SER A 81 -3.17 -21.35 16.05
CA SER A 81 -2.31 -20.16 16.15
C SER A 81 -3.14 -18.88 16.34
N ALA A 82 -4.24 -18.72 15.61
CA ALA A 82 -5.15 -17.57 15.78
C ALA A 82 -5.80 -17.55 17.18
N ASN A 83 -6.24 -18.71 17.68
CA ASN A 83 -6.80 -18.85 19.02
C ASN A 83 -5.77 -18.59 20.11
N LEU A 84 -4.51 -19.00 19.91
CA LEU A 84 -3.42 -18.67 20.82
C LEU A 84 -3.23 -17.16 20.93
N LEU A 85 -3.16 -16.45 19.80
CA LEU A 85 -3.08 -14.98 19.77
C LEU A 85 -4.28 -14.32 20.45
N SER A 86 -5.47 -14.86 20.26
CA SER A 86 -6.69 -14.42 20.96
C SER A 86 -6.59 -14.61 22.47
N GLN A 87 -6.09 -15.76 22.94
CA GLN A 87 -5.97 -16.05 24.36
C GLN A 87 -4.94 -15.16 25.08
N ILE A 88 -3.79 -14.92 24.45
CA ILE A 88 -2.68 -14.21 25.10
C ILE A 88 -2.75 -12.68 24.90
N PHE A 89 -3.36 -12.20 23.83
CA PHE A 89 -3.44 -10.76 23.50
C PHE A 89 -4.85 -10.22 23.29
N TYR A 90 -5.89 -11.04 23.47
CA TYR A 90 -7.30 -10.65 23.32
C TYR A 90 -7.70 -10.17 21.91
N PHE A 91 -6.97 -10.61 20.88
CA PHE A 91 -7.33 -10.30 19.50
C PHE A 91 -8.57 -11.08 19.06
N ALA A 92 -9.58 -10.38 18.55
CA ALA A 92 -10.77 -11.01 17.99
C ALA A 92 -10.41 -11.88 16.78
N THR A 93 -10.88 -13.12 16.77
CA THR A 93 -10.65 -14.05 15.66
C THR A 93 -11.74 -13.93 14.60
N LYS A 94 -11.34 -13.96 13.32
CA LYS A 94 -12.27 -14.04 12.19
C LYS A 94 -11.84 -15.14 11.24
N GLU A 95 -12.57 -16.23 11.23
CA GLU A 95 -12.32 -17.35 10.33
C GLU A 95 -12.88 -17.08 8.93
N GLY A 96 -12.02 -17.22 7.92
CA GLY A 96 -12.37 -17.18 6.51
C GLY A 96 -12.13 -18.53 5.83
N SER A 97 -12.36 -18.57 4.52
CA SER A 97 -12.17 -19.77 3.71
C SER A 97 -10.69 -20.14 3.52
N SER A 98 -9.82 -19.15 3.29
CA SER A 98 -8.39 -19.35 3.01
C SER A 98 -7.48 -19.15 4.22
N SER A 99 -7.94 -18.43 5.23
CA SER A 99 -7.14 -17.99 6.36
C SER A 99 -8.02 -17.73 7.59
N VAL A 100 -7.40 -17.66 8.76
CA VAL A 100 -8.02 -17.18 10.00
C VAL A 100 -7.30 -15.90 10.40
N PHE A 101 -8.03 -14.81 10.62
CA PHE A 101 -7.44 -13.57 11.13
C PHE A 101 -7.48 -13.55 12.66
N ALA A 102 -6.41 -13.03 13.28
CA ALA A 102 -6.40 -12.60 14.68
C ALA A 102 -6.18 -11.08 14.71
N GLY A 103 -7.24 -10.35 15.09
CA GLY A 103 -7.31 -8.90 14.91
C GLY A 103 -7.26 -8.52 13.43
N SER A 104 -6.71 -7.34 13.13
CA SER A 104 -6.44 -6.90 11.76
C SER A 104 -5.02 -7.20 11.29
N GLY A 105 -4.10 -7.50 12.22
CA GLY A 105 -2.66 -7.54 11.95
C GLY A 105 -2.11 -8.91 11.58
N PHE A 106 -2.77 -10.02 11.98
CA PHE A 106 -2.27 -11.38 11.73
C PHE A 106 -3.25 -12.16 10.87
N GLU A 107 -2.77 -12.69 9.74
CA GLU A 107 -3.49 -13.58 8.84
C GLU A 107 -2.82 -14.96 8.85
N LEU A 108 -3.48 -15.95 9.46
CA LEU A 108 -2.97 -17.32 9.55
C LEU A 108 -3.50 -18.12 8.36
N MET A 109 -2.63 -18.44 7.41
CA MET A 109 -3.00 -19.08 6.15
C MET A 109 -3.25 -20.58 6.35
N LYS A 110 -4.43 -21.07 5.96
CA LYS A 110 -4.81 -22.50 6.11
C LYS A 110 -4.03 -23.44 5.18
N LYS A 111 -3.39 -22.88 4.14
CA LYS A 111 -2.52 -23.57 3.19
C LYS A 111 -1.39 -22.61 2.81
N LYS A 112 -0.17 -23.13 2.74
CA LYS A 112 1.00 -22.37 2.28
C LYS A 112 0.73 -21.76 0.89
N TYR A 113 1.03 -20.47 0.77
CA TYR A 113 1.01 -19.75 -0.50
C TYR A 113 2.42 -19.22 -0.82
N LEU A 114 2.54 -18.00 -1.35
CA LEU A 114 3.82 -17.36 -1.63
C LEU A 114 4.60 -17.03 -0.35
N GLY A 115 5.92 -16.99 -0.48
CA GLY A 115 6.85 -16.81 0.63
C GLY A 115 7.07 -18.10 1.44
N GLU A 116 8.27 -18.27 1.96
CA GLU A 116 8.62 -19.37 2.87
C GLU A 116 7.84 -19.27 4.18
N HIS A 117 7.79 -18.06 4.76
CA HIS A 117 7.12 -17.80 6.04
C HIS A 117 5.71 -17.22 5.88
N GLY A 118 5.33 -16.80 4.66
CA GLY A 118 4.08 -16.12 4.36
C GLY A 118 4.34 -14.78 3.66
N HIS A 119 3.53 -13.77 3.97
CA HIS A 119 3.56 -12.49 3.27
C HIS A 119 3.48 -11.27 4.18
N ILE A 120 4.07 -10.17 3.73
CA ILE A 120 3.90 -8.84 4.33
C ILE A 120 2.96 -8.05 3.41
N ALA A 121 1.83 -7.60 3.97
CA ALA A 121 0.87 -6.79 3.25
C ALA A 121 1.15 -5.31 3.47
N ILE A 122 1.39 -4.56 2.38
CA ILE A 122 1.56 -3.11 2.43
C ILE A 122 0.36 -2.43 1.76
N ALA A 123 -0.42 -1.71 2.56
CA ALA A 123 -1.51 -0.89 2.05
C ALA A 123 -0.98 0.36 1.34
N THR A 124 -1.66 0.80 0.29
CA THR A 124 -1.36 2.03 -0.46
C THR A 124 -2.64 2.79 -0.78
N ASN A 125 -2.53 4.12 -0.87
CA ASN A 125 -3.65 4.98 -1.29
C ASN A 125 -4.03 4.72 -2.77
N SER A 126 -3.08 4.31 -3.61
CA SER A 126 -3.32 4.06 -5.04
C SER A 126 -2.42 2.95 -5.57
N MET A 127 -3.04 1.83 -5.97
CA MET A 127 -2.32 0.69 -6.59
C MET A 127 -1.54 1.11 -7.83
N VAL A 128 -2.18 1.87 -8.74
CA VAL A 128 -1.56 2.30 -10.01
C VAL A 128 -0.31 3.16 -9.75
N ARG A 129 -0.41 4.15 -8.85
CA ARG A 129 0.73 5.03 -8.53
C ARG A 129 1.83 4.27 -7.79
N ALA A 130 1.47 3.37 -6.88
CA ALA A 130 2.44 2.53 -6.16
C ALA A 130 3.21 1.61 -7.09
N MET A 131 2.54 0.91 -7.99
CA MET A 131 3.19 0.04 -8.98
C MET A 131 4.12 0.83 -9.90
N ALA A 132 3.69 2.01 -10.37
CA ALA A 132 4.54 2.89 -11.18
C ALA A 132 5.77 3.39 -10.41
N TYR A 133 5.61 3.74 -9.13
CA TYR A 133 6.71 4.14 -8.26
C TYR A 133 7.72 3.00 -8.03
N LEU A 134 7.24 1.81 -7.67
CA LEU A 134 8.08 0.65 -7.40
C LEU A 134 8.80 0.14 -8.65
N LYS A 135 8.14 0.18 -9.82
CA LYS A 135 8.79 -0.14 -11.10
C LYS A 135 9.99 0.77 -11.38
N ARG A 136 9.89 2.08 -11.07
CA ARG A 136 11.03 3.02 -11.18
C ARG A 136 12.14 2.73 -10.17
N LYS A 137 11.87 1.96 -9.12
CA LYS A 137 12.83 1.45 -8.14
C LYS A 137 13.35 0.04 -8.49
N GLY A 138 12.99 -0.50 -9.66
CA GLY A 138 13.41 -1.84 -10.10
C GLY A 138 12.60 -2.98 -9.50
N ILE A 139 11.46 -2.70 -8.85
CA ILE A 139 10.59 -3.72 -8.25
C ILE A 139 9.36 -3.90 -9.14
N SER A 140 9.22 -5.11 -9.71
CA SER A 140 8.09 -5.50 -10.55
C SER A 140 6.95 -6.13 -9.73
N THR A 141 5.81 -6.36 -10.36
CA THR A 141 4.69 -7.12 -9.80
C THR A 141 4.58 -8.49 -10.45
N LEU A 142 3.93 -9.44 -9.78
CA LEU A 142 3.56 -10.77 -10.29
C LEU A 142 2.10 -10.74 -10.80
N PRO A 143 1.85 -10.57 -12.11
CA PRO A 143 0.50 -10.32 -12.64
C PRO A 143 -0.51 -11.45 -12.37
N GLU A 144 -0.04 -12.69 -12.31
CA GLU A 144 -0.84 -13.89 -12.01
C GLU A 144 -1.43 -13.90 -10.60
N THR A 145 -0.93 -13.03 -9.72
CA THR A 145 -1.39 -12.90 -8.33
C THR A 145 -2.42 -11.79 -8.14
N ALA A 146 -2.77 -11.07 -9.22
CA ALA A 146 -3.71 -9.97 -9.17
C ALA A 146 -5.08 -10.43 -8.68
N LYS A 147 -5.56 -9.79 -7.61
CA LYS A 147 -6.93 -9.96 -7.11
C LYS A 147 -7.73 -8.72 -7.46
N GLU A 148 -8.77 -8.90 -8.26
CA GLU A 148 -9.66 -7.83 -8.68
C GLU A 148 -11.08 -8.02 -8.12
N THR A 149 -11.76 -6.91 -7.89
CA THR A 149 -13.18 -6.88 -7.52
C THR A 149 -13.82 -5.69 -8.20
N ASP A 150 -14.91 -5.92 -8.95
CA ASP A 150 -15.61 -4.91 -9.75
C ASP A 150 -14.67 -4.14 -10.71
N GLY A 151 -13.75 -4.85 -11.36
CA GLY A 151 -12.76 -4.27 -12.28
C GLY A 151 -11.70 -3.39 -11.61
N LYS A 152 -11.59 -3.42 -10.27
CA LYS A 152 -10.57 -2.70 -9.50
C LYS A 152 -9.59 -3.68 -8.88
N LEU A 153 -8.30 -3.45 -9.11
CA LEU A 153 -7.22 -4.19 -8.46
C LEU A 153 -7.23 -3.92 -6.94
N LYS A 154 -7.39 -4.98 -6.15
CA LYS A 154 -7.44 -4.95 -4.68
C LYS A 154 -6.14 -5.39 -4.05
N ALA A 155 -5.47 -6.38 -4.62
CA ALA A 155 -4.17 -6.84 -4.15
C ALA A 155 -3.32 -7.39 -5.30
N ILE A 156 -2.00 -7.26 -5.18
CA ILE A 156 -1.03 -7.87 -6.11
C ILE A 156 0.31 -8.09 -5.41
N TYR A 157 0.94 -9.24 -5.65
CA TYR A 157 2.27 -9.51 -5.13
C TYR A 157 3.34 -8.77 -5.93
N LEU A 158 4.39 -8.40 -5.23
CA LEU A 158 5.62 -7.87 -5.81
C LEU A 158 6.56 -9.04 -6.14
N ASP A 159 7.32 -8.88 -7.22
CA ASP A 159 8.47 -9.74 -7.51
C ASP A 159 9.63 -9.35 -6.59
N LEU A 160 9.46 -9.66 -5.31
CA LEU A 160 10.33 -9.29 -4.21
C LEU A 160 10.25 -10.34 -3.11
N ASN A 161 11.41 -10.88 -2.73
CA ASN A 161 11.56 -11.68 -1.52
C ASN A 161 12.24 -10.83 -0.45
N LEU A 162 11.62 -10.74 0.73
CA LEU A 162 12.17 -10.04 1.89
C LEU A 162 12.34 -11.02 3.05
N SER A 163 13.55 -11.55 3.21
CA SER A 163 13.88 -12.51 4.29
C SER A 163 12.91 -13.69 4.38
N GLY A 164 12.58 -14.31 3.24
CA GLY A 164 11.65 -15.43 3.18
C GLY A 164 10.17 -15.04 3.14
N PHE A 165 9.81 -13.77 3.35
CA PHE A 165 8.45 -13.29 3.12
C PHE A 165 8.27 -12.80 1.69
N ALA A 166 7.13 -13.15 1.09
CA ALA A 166 6.63 -12.44 -0.08
C ALA A 166 6.06 -11.09 0.35
N VAL A 167 6.01 -10.10 -0.55
CA VAL A 167 5.39 -8.80 -0.25
C VAL A 167 4.26 -8.57 -1.24
N HIS A 168 3.09 -8.17 -0.76
CA HIS A 168 2.02 -7.71 -1.65
C HIS A 168 1.57 -6.30 -1.32
N LEU A 169 1.06 -5.62 -2.34
CA LEU A 169 0.33 -4.37 -2.17
C LEU A 169 -1.15 -4.68 -1.98
N ILE A 170 -1.81 -3.92 -1.11
CA ILE A 170 -3.26 -3.87 -1.03
C ILE A 170 -3.76 -2.43 -1.18
N GLN A 171 -4.90 -2.27 -1.83
CA GLN A 171 -5.59 -0.99 -1.90
C GLN A 171 -6.22 -0.67 -0.53
N LYS A 172 -5.97 0.51 0.01
CA LYS A 172 -6.74 1.06 1.15
C LYS A 172 -8.20 1.26 0.79
#